data_AF-F2LF33-F1
#
_entry.id   AF-F2LF33-F1
#
_cell.length_a   1.000
_cell.length_b   1.000
_cell.length_c   1.000
_cell.angle_alpha   90.00
_cell.angle_beta   90.00
_cell.angle_gamma   90.00
#
_symmetry.space_group_name_H-M   'P 1'
#
loop_
_entity.id
_entity.type
_entity.pdbx_description
1 polymer ?
#
loop_
_entity_poly.entity_id
_entity_poly.type
_entity_poly.pdbx_seq_one_letter_code
_entity_poly.pdbx_strand_id
1 'polypeptide(L)'
;MNAKFGLVILKVDRMRFFKMLPPKTVRWGDEIVEIDSPSRYVSSIVRGVEFGVHPVTRFILNRLPEGARCEELEFVSIDGPLLDEYQKWCLVGAEGRDGFEIEFIDFLSRIDFWAVMFAPEGERLEDVVYLGCDELIPLFRKNFGDISMSDGFLAIKA
;
A
#
# COMPACT_ATOMS: atom_id res chain seq x y z
N MET A 1 8.99 -8.24 -6.04
CA MET A 1 9.31 -7.82 -4.65
C MET A 1 8.39 -8.58 -3.71
N ASN A 2 8.83 -9.19 -2.59
CA ASN A 2 7.89 -9.79 -1.59
C ASN A 2 7.58 -8.87 -0.39
N ALA A 3 7.80 -7.55 -0.54
CA ALA A 3 7.42 -6.56 0.46
C ALA A 3 5.92 -6.25 0.39
N LYS A 4 5.30 -6.01 1.54
CA LYS A 4 3.91 -5.54 1.59
C LYS A 4 3.88 -4.03 1.69
N PHE A 5 3.36 -3.38 0.66
CA PHE A 5 3.04 -1.97 0.67
C PHE A 5 1.52 -1.79 0.78
N GLY A 6 1.05 -0.76 1.49
CA GLY A 6 -0.38 -0.52 1.60
C GLY A 6 -0.76 0.68 2.46
N LEU A 7 -2.05 0.89 2.60
CA LEU A 7 -2.62 2.03 3.30
C LEU A 7 -3.85 1.63 4.12
N VAL A 8 -4.08 2.34 5.21
CA VAL A 8 -5.29 2.24 6.03
C VAL A 8 -6.23 3.36 5.62
N ILE A 9 -7.42 3.00 5.15
CA ILE A 9 -8.42 3.95 4.65
C ILE A 9 -9.78 3.69 5.28
N LEU A 10 -10.69 4.65 5.14
CA LEU A 10 -12.11 4.41 5.37
C LEU A 10 -12.69 3.50 4.29
N LYS A 11 -13.54 2.56 4.70
CA LYS A 11 -14.27 1.67 3.79
C LYS A 11 -15.13 2.43 2.76
N VAL A 12 -15.60 3.63 3.09
CA VAL A 12 -16.33 4.49 2.15
C VAL A 12 -15.45 4.95 0.99
N ASP A 13 -14.17 5.23 1.22
CA ASP A 13 -13.23 5.61 0.17
C ASP A 13 -12.88 4.43 -0.72
N ARG A 14 -12.82 3.22 -0.17
CA ARG A 14 -12.73 2.01 -1.01
C ARG A 14 -13.86 2.01 -2.05
N MET A 15 -15.10 2.25 -1.63
CA MET A 15 -16.26 2.24 -2.53
C MET A 15 -16.24 3.38 -3.55
N ARG A 16 -15.61 4.51 -3.22
CA ARG A 16 -15.56 5.69 -4.07
C ARG A 16 -14.44 5.64 -5.11
N PHE A 17 -13.27 5.15 -4.74
CA PHE A 17 -12.06 5.28 -5.56
C PHE A 17 -11.57 3.97 -6.20
N PHE A 18 -12.16 2.84 -5.82
CA PHE A 18 -11.70 1.53 -6.28
C PHE A 18 -12.81 0.80 -7.04
N LYS A 19 -12.41 0.18 -8.15
CA LYS A 19 -13.28 -0.73 -8.90
C LYS A 19 -12.83 -2.16 -8.64
N MET A 20 -13.75 -3.00 -8.20
CA MET A 20 -13.50 -4.42 -7.98
C MET A 20 -13.23 -5.14 -9.32
N LEU A 21 -12.18 -5.93 -9.35
CA LEU A 21 -11.86 -6.84 -10.45
C LEU A 21 -12.50 -8.22 -10.19
N PRO A 22 -12.72 -9.01 -11.25
CA PRO A 22 -13.08 -10.41 -11.10
C PRO A 22 -12.03 -11.18 -10.26
N PRO A 23 -12.44 -12.23 -9.53
CA PRO A 23 -11.52 -13.12 -8.83
C PRO A 23 -10.42 -13.62 -9.75
N LYS A 24 -9.23 -13.81 -9.20
CA LYS A 24 -8.14 -14.46 -9.94
C LYS A 24 -8.42 -15.96 -9.95
N THR A 25 -8.18 -16.62 -11.08
CA THR A 25 -8.27 -18.07 -11.18
C THR A 25 -6.89 -18.67 -11.40
N VAL A 26 -6.65 -19.84 -10.82
CA VAL A 26 -5.42 -20.62 -11.02
C VAL A 26 -5.81 -22.00 -11.51
N ARG A 27 -5.08 -22.50 -12.49
CA ARG A 27 -5.25 -23.86 -12.97
C ARG A 27 -4.42 -24.81 -12.10
N TRP A 28 -5.07 -25.76 -11.45
CA TRP A 28 -4.44 -26.84 -10.68
C TRP A 28 -4.69 -28.16 -11.40
N GLY A 29 -3.72 -28.62 -12.19
CA GLY A 29 -3.92 -29.75 -13.11
C GLY A 29 -4.98 -29.40 -14.17
N ASP A 30 -6.14 -30.07 -14.11
CA ASP A 30 -7.27 -29.79 -14.99
C ASP A 30 -8.40 -28.98 -14.32
N GLU A 31 -8.24 -28.64 -13.05
CA GLU A 31 -9.20 -27.85 -12.30
C GLU A 31 -8.88 -26.35 -12.39
N ILE A 32 -9.92 -25.52 -12.51
CA ILE A 32 -9.82 -24.06 -12.38
C ILE A 32 -10.33 -23.72 -10.98
N VAL A 33 -9.44 -23.20 -10.14
CA VAL A 33 -9.74 -22.80 -8.75
C VAL A 33 -9.75 -21.28 -8.67
N GLU A 34 -10.81 -20.71 -8.11
CA GLU A 34 -10.86 -19.27 -7.80
C GLU A 34 -10.05 -18.97 -6.54
N ILE A 35 -9.30 -17.87 -6.56
CA ILE A 35 -8.62 -17.36 -5.38
C ILE A 35 -9.59 -16.43 -4.65
N ASP A 36 -10.10 -16.89 -3.50
CA ASP A 36 -11.13 -16.19 -2.74
C ASP A 36 -10.66 -14.90 -2.05
N SER A 37 -9.34 -14.73 -1.83
CA SER A 37 -8.81 -13.60 -1.06
C SER A 37 -7.34 -13.28 -1.40
N PRO A 38 -6.95 -11.99 -1.36
CA PRO A 38 -7.81 -10.83 -1.17
C PRO A 38 -8.64 -10.48 -2.40
N SER A 39 -9.80 -9.84 -2.19
CA SER A 39 -10.55 -9.21 -3.27
C SER A 39 -9.66 -8.18 -3.97
N ARG A 40 -9.67 -8.21 -5.31
CA ARG A 40 -8.78 -7.42 -6.16
C ARG A 40 -9.49 -6.17 -6.65
N TYR A 41 -8.78 -5.06 -6.67
CA TYR A 41 -9.30 -3.77 -7.09
C TYR A 41 -8.29 -2.99 -7.92
N VAL A 42 -8.79 -2.02 -8.67
CA VAL A 42 -7.98 -1.02 -9.41
C VAL A 42 -8.49 0.38 -9.11
N SER A 43 -7.59 1.36 -9.20
CA SER A 43 -7.93 2.78 -9.15
C SER A 43 -7.79 3.40 -10.53
N SER A 44 -8.55 4.46 -10.81
CA SER A 44 -8.36 5.29 -12.01
C SER A 44 -7.26 6.33 -11.85
N ILE A 45 -6.81 6.57 -10.61
CA ILE A 45 -5.81 7.58 -10.24
C ILE A 45 -4.41 6.97 -10.29
N VAL A 46 -4.16 5.94 -9.48
CA VAL A 46 -2.88 5.20 -9.50
C VAL A 46 -3.02 4.03 -10.47
N ARG A 47 -2.35 4.14 -11.62
CA ARG A 47 -2.43 3.13 -12.69
C ARG A 47 -1.30 2.12 -12.54
N GLY A 48 -1.42 0.97 -13.21
CA GLY A 48 -0.34 -0.04 -13.24
C GLY A 48 -0.17 -0.86 -11.96
N VAL A 49 -1.02 -0.67 -10.95
CA VAL A 49 -1.05 -1.47 -9.71
C VAL A 49 -2.43 -2.09 -9.49
N GLU A 50 -2.43 -3.18 -8.73
CA GLU A 50 -3.62 -3.81 -8.17
C GLU A 50 -3.66 -3.59 -6.67
N PHE A 51 -4.87 -3.48 -6.14
CA PHE A 51 -5.13 -3.28 -4.74
C PHE A 51 -5.83 -4.51 -4.15
N GLY A 52 -5.36 -4.98 -3.00
CA GLY A 52 -5.98 -6.04 -2.23
C GLY A 52 -6.60 -5.48 -0.96
N VAL A 53 -7.85 -5.81 -0.65
CA VAL A 53 -8.53 -5.31 0.56
C VAL A 53 -8.52 -6.37 1.65
N HIS A 54 -8.11 -5.97 2.85
CA HIS A 54 -7.98 -6.81 4.04
C HIS A 54 -8.55 -6.11 5.28
N PRO A 55 -8.98 -6.87 6.29
CA PRO A 55 -9.23 -6.30 7.62
C PRO A 55 -7.96 -5.65 8.19
N VAL A 56 -8.12 -4.51 8.87
CA VAL A 56 -7.00 -3.90 9.59
C VAL A 56 -6.60 -4.79 10.77
N THR A 57 -5.33 -5.11 10.88
CA THR A 57 -4.82 -5.95 11.97
C THR A 57 -4.85 -5.19 13.30
N ARG A 58 -4.97 -5.93 14.42
CA ARG A 58 -4.88 -5.33 15.77
C ARG A 58 -3.57 -4.56 15.98
N PHE A 59 -2.49 -5.05 15.37
CA PHE A 59 -1.18 -4.40 15.44
C PHE A 59 -1.24 -2.97 14.85
N ILE A 60 -1.79 -2.81 13.65
CA ILE A 60 -1.96 -1.48 13.02
C ILE A 60 -2.93 -0.63 13.84
N LEU A 61 -4.11 -1.17 14.19
CA LEU A 61 -5.14 -0.44 14.96
C LEU A 61 -4.60 0.14 16.28
N ASN A 62 -3.76 -0.62 16.99
CA ASN A 62 -3.17 -0.18 18.27
C ASN A 62 -2.17 0.97 18.12
N ARG A 63 -1.69 1.25 16.92
CA ARG A 63 -0.80 2.39 16.63
C ARG A 63 -1.57 3.63 16.21
N LEU A 64 -2.79 3.48 15.68
CA LEU A 64 -3.60 4.61 15.22
C LEU A 64 -4.15 5.43 16.40
N PRO A 65 -4.45 6.73 16.17
CA PRO A 65 -5.14 7.58 17.14
C PRO A 65 -6.51 7.01 17.56
N GLU A 66 -6.99 7.34 18.75
CA GLU A 66 -8.27 6.82 19.28
C GLU A 66 -9.46 7.08 18.33
N GLY A 67 -9.54 8.28 17.76
CA GLY A 67 -10.61 8.63 16.81
C GLY A 67 -10.66 7.70 15.60
N ALA A 68 -9.51 7.25 15.10
CA ALA A 68 -9.45 6.32 13.97
C ALA A 68 -9.97 4.92 14.33
N ARG A 69 -9.78 4.46 15.57
CA ARG A 69 -10.14 3.10 16.01
C ARG A 69 -11.65 2.87 16.07
N CYS A 70 -12.44 3.93 16.06
CA CYS A 70 -13.90 3.88 16.05
C CYS A 70 -14.49 3.86 14.62
N GLU A 71 -13.67 4.05 13.59
CA GLU A 71 -14.11 4.13 12.19
C GLU A 71 -14.16 2.75 11.52
N GLU A 72 -14.93 2.63 10.43
CA GLU A 72 -14.90 1.45 9.55
C GLU A 72 -13.65 1.46 8.65
N LEU A 73 -12.53 1.01 9.20
CA LEU A 73 -11.23 0.98 8.52
C LEU A 73 -10.97 -0.31 7.74
N GLU A 74 -10.27 -0.18 6.62
CA GLU A 74 -9.76 -1.29 5.82
C GLU A 74 -8.27 -1.08 5.50
N PHE A 75 -7.51 -2.18 5.45
CA PHE A 75 -6.14 -2.16 4.97
C PHE A 75 -6.13 -2.54 3.49
N VAL A 76 -5.63 -1.63 2.65
CA VAL A 76 -5.50 -1.83 1.22
C VAL A 76 -4.03 -2.08 0.90
N SER A 77 -3.69 -3.31 0.58
CA SER A 77 -2.37 -3.65 0.05
C SER A 77 -2.26 -3.22 -1.41
N ILE A 78 -1.07 -2.83 -1.84
CA ILE A 78 -0.75 -2.47 -3.21
C ILE A 78 0.26 -3.48 -3.72
N ASP A 79 -0.02 -4.04 -4.89
CA ASP A 79 0.85 -5.00 -5.57
C ASP A 79 0.84 -4.71 -7.08
N GLY A 80 1.79 -5.27 -7.82
CA GLY A 80 1.87 -5.18 -9.27
C GLY A 80 3.24 -4.79 -9.78
N PRO A 81 3.47 -4.97 -11.09
CA PRO A 81 4.79 -4.79 -11.71
C PRO A 81 5.30 -3.35 -11.61
N LEU A 82 4.42 -2.34 -11.48
CA LEU A 82 4.85 -0.96 -11.31
C LEU A 82 5.66 -0.75 -10.01
N LEU A 83 5.38 -1.50 -8.94
CA LEU A 83 6.18 -1.41 -7.71
C LEU A 83 7.59 -1.98 -7.90
N ASP A 84 7.75 -3.02 -8.71
CA ASP A 84 9.08 -3.56 -9.06
C ASP A 84 9.87 -2.58 -9.94
N GLU A 85 9.19 -1.88 -10.85
CA GLU A 85 9.79 -0.81 -11.66
C GLU A 85 10.21 0.38 -10.79
N TYR A 86 9.33 0.80 -9.88
CA TYR A 86 9.62 1.87 -8.93
C TYR A 86 10.78 1.52 -7.99
N GLN A 87 10.87 0.26 -7.53
CA GLN A 87 12.02 -0.23 -6.76
C GLN A 87 13.32 -0.07 -7.54
N LYS A 88 13.36 -0.51 -8.80
CA LYS A 88 14.54 -0.38 -9.67
C LYS A 88 14.90 1.09 -9.90
N TRP A 89 13.89 1.94 -10.08
CA TRP A 89 14.09 3.39 -10.24
C TRP A 89 14.72 4.01 -8.99
N CYS A 90 14.26 3.63 -7.79
CA CYS A 90 14.85 4.06 -6.52
C CYS A 90 16.30 3.59 -6.39
N LEU A 91 16.60 2.34 -6.76
CA LEU A 91 17.94 1.75 -6.66
C LEU A 91 18.99 2.50 -7.50
N VAL A 92 18.61 2.98 -8.69
CA VAL A 92 19.54 3.73 -9.56
C VAL A 92 19.72 5.19 -9.15
N GLY A 93 19.00 5.64 -8.11
CA GLY A 93 19.13 7.00 -7.57
C GLY A 93 18.73 8.09 -8.57
N ALA A 94 17.73 7.82 -9.42
CA ALA A 94 17.30 8.75 -10.45
C ALA A 94 16.80 10.10 -9.87
N GLU A 95 17.09 11.18 -10.58
CA GLU A 95 16.63 12.53 -10.21
C GLU A 95 15.16 12.76 -10.62
N GLY A 96 14.49 13.70 -9.94
CA GLY A 96 13.09 14.04 -10.19
C GLY A 96 12.11 13.24 -9.32
N ARG A 97 10.82 13.26 -9.68
CA ARG A 97 9.77 12.41 -9.09
C ARG A 97 9.35 11.35 -10.10
N ASP A 98 9.18 10.12 -9.63
CA ASP A 98 8.66 9.04 -10.46
C ASP A 98 7.15 9.22 -10.72
N GLY A 99 6.65 8.69 -11.83
CA GLY A 99 5.22 8.76 -12.16
C GLY A 99 4.34 8.14 -11.07
N PHE A 100 4.79 7.03 -10.47
CA PHE A 100 4.11 6.39 -9.35
C PHE A 100 4.01 7.33 -8.14
N GLU A 101 5.08 8.01 -7.77
CA GLU A 101 5.08 8.95 -6.64
C GLU A 101 4.08 10.08 -6.84
N ILE A 102 4.02 10.64 -8.05
CA ILE A 102 3.11 11.73 -8.40
C ILE A 102 1.66 11.27 -8.29
N GLU A 103 1.32 10.14 -8.94
CA GLU A 103 -0.03 9.58 -8.91
C GLU A 103 -0.45 9.16 -7.50
N PHE A 104 0.48 8.58 -6.73
CA PHE A 104 0.21 8.12 -5.38
C PHE A 104 -0.02 9.29 -4.40
N ILE A 105 0.74 10.37 -4.50
CA ILE A 105 0.49 11.58 -3.69
C ILE A 105 -0.82 12.26 -4.07
N ASP A 106 -1.14 12.36 -5.37
CA ASP A 106 -2.45 12.85 -5.82
C ASP A 106 -3.58 11.97 -5.26
N PHE A 107 -3.39 10.65 -5.26
CA PHE A 107 -4.34 9.72 -4.66
C PHE A 107 -4.51 9.93 -3.16
N LEU A 108 -3.41 10.02 -2.38
CA LEU A 108 -3.45 10.28 -0.94
C LEU A 108 -4.12 11.62 -0.60
N SER A 109 -4.04 12.62 -1.48
CA SER A 109 -4.70 13.92 -1.29
C SER A 109 -6.23 13.87 -1.41
N ARG A 110 -6.77 12.79 -2.00
CA ARG A 110 -8.20 12.65 -2.31
C ARG A 110 -8.94 11.67 -1.40
N ILE A 111 -8.20 10.89 -0.62
CA ILE A 111 -8.74 9.88 0.29
C ILE A 111 -8.50 10.29 1.75
N ASP A 112 -9.40 9.87 2.62
CA ASP A 112 -9.22 9.92 4.06
C ASP A 112 -8.49 8.66 4.52
N PHE A 113 -7.16 8.71 4.38
CA PHE A 113 -6.25 7.70 4.91
C PHE A 113 -5.78 8.05 6.33
N TRP A 114 -5.46 7.02 7.10
CA TRP A 114 -4.94 7.12 8.46
C TRP A 114 -3.46 6.74 8.56
N ALA A 115 -3.03 5.79 7.74
CA ALA A 115 -1.63 5.36 7.72
C ALA A 115 -1.22 4.78 6.37
N VAL A 116 0.08 4.84 6.09
CA VAL A 116 0.75 4.12 5.00
C VAL A 116 1.76 3.16 5.62
N MET A 117 1.79 1.93 5.13
CA MET A 117 2.66 0.86 5.61
C MET A 117 3.56 0.36 4.49
N PHE A 118 4.83 0.16 4.83
CA PHE A 118 5.77 -0.62 4.04
C PHE A 118 6.44 -1.65 4.94
N ALA A 119 6.26 -2.92 4.65
CA ALA A 119 6.89 -4.04 5.37
C ALA A 119 7.77 -4.83 4.38
N PRO A 120 9.11 -4.72 4.46
CA PRO A 120 10.03 -5.56 3.70
C PRO A 120 9.91 -7.02 4.19
N GLU A 121 10.15 -7.99 3.31
CA GLU A 121 9.90 -9.44 3.49
C GLU A 121 9.97 -9.94 4.96
N GLY A 122 8.81 -10.02 5.64
CA GLY A 122 8.72 -10.47 7.03
C GLY A 122 8.06 -9.44 7.96
N GLU A 123 7.81 -9.82 9.22
CA GLU A 123 7.11 -9.01 10.23
C GLU A 123 7.86 -7.75 10.70
N ARG A 124 8.88 -7.31 9.95
CA ARG A 124 9.69 -6.14 10.26
C ARG A 124 8.92 -4.88 9.94
N LEU A 125 8.31 -4.33 10.99
CA LEU A 125 7.74 -3.00 11.01
C LEU A 125 8.22 -2.29 12.26
N GLU A 126 9.46 -1.82 12.21
CA GLU A 126 10.15 -1.29 13.40
C GLU A 126 9.86 0.20 13.61
N ASP A 127 9.71 0.97 12.52
CA ASP A 127 9.47 2.40 12.60
C ASP A 127 7.98 2.76 12.57
N VAL A 128 7.50 3.46 13.60
CA VAL A 128 6.20 4.14 13.58
C VAL A 128 6.46 5.63 13.58
N VAL A 129 6.11 6.30 12.48
CA VAL A 129 6.40 7.72 12.25
C VAL A 129 5.11 8.51 12.03
N TYR A 130 5.12 9.79 12.40
CA TYR A 130 4.01 10.71 12.15
C TYR A 130 4.48 11.73 11.13
N LEU A 131 3.94 11.66 9.92
CA LEU A 131 4.46 12.42 8.78
C LEU A 131 3.32 12.94 7.90
N GLY A 132 3.57 14.10 7.27
CA GLY A 132 2.72 14.61 6.21
C GLY A 132 2.98 13.90 4.86
N CYS A 133 2.11 14.13 3.88
CA CYS A 133 2.23 13.49 2.56
C CYS A 133 3.57 13.79 1.86
N ASP A 134 4.10 15.01 1.98
CA ASP A 134 5.35 15.39 1.32
C ASP A 134 6.58 14.66 1.91
N GLU A 135 6.51 14.29 3.19
CA GLU A 135 7.58 13.58 3.90
C GLU A 135 7.55 12.06 3.62
N LEU A 136 6.48 11.55 3.03
CA LEU A 136 6.38 10.14 2.63
C LEU A 136 7.33 9.80 1.48
N ILE A 137 7.57 10.72 0.54
CA ILE A 137 8.38 10.44 -0.65
C ILE A 137 9.83 10.10 -0.30
N PRO A 138 10.56 10.91 0.50
CA PRO A 138 11.90 10.54 0.95
C PRO A 138 11.92 9.19 1.69
N LEU A 139 10.89 8.92 2.49
CA LEU A 139 10.76 7.65 3.22
C LEU A 139 10.56 6.47 2.25
N PHE A 140 9.73 6.61 1.22
CA PHE A 140 9.54 5.57 0.21
C PHE A 140 10.83 5.28 -0.53
N ARG A 141 11.50 6.31 -1.06
CA ARG A 141 12.74 6.11 -1.81
C ARG A 141 13.80 5.38 -1.00
N LYS A 142 13.96 5.75 0.27
CA LYS A 142 14.90 5.08 1.19
C LYS A 142 14.57 3.59 1.33
N ASN A 143 13.31 3.27 1.62
CA ASN A 143 12.92 1.89 1.95
C ASN A 143 12.75 0.99 0.71
N PHE A 144 12.26 1.52 -0.41
CA PHE A 144 12.19 0.80 -1.69
C PHE A 144 13.56 0.68 -2.37
N GLY A 145 14.43 1.68 -2.24
CA GLY A 145 15.76 1.66 -2.84
C GLY A 145 16.66 0.57 -2.27
N ASP A 146 16.53 0.27 -0.98
CA ASP A 146 17.26 -0.82 -0.31
C ASP A 146 16.34 -1.65 0.59
N ILE A 147 15.48 -2.44 -0.03
CA ILE A 147 14.51 -3.31 0.68
C ILE A 147 15.20 -4.28 1.64
N SER A 148 16.38 -4.78 1.29
CA SER A 148 17.15 -5.70 2.13
C SER A 148 17.61 -5.09 3.46
N MET A 149 17.88 -3.78 3.46
CA MET A 149 18.31 -3.03 4.63
C MET A 149 17.19 -2.19 5.25
N SER A 150 15.98 -2.29 4.71
CA SER A 150 14.80 -1.61 5.25
C SER A 150 14.28 -2.37 6.46
N ASP A 151 13.96 -1.63 7.53
CA ASP A 151 13.28 -2.17 8.71
C ASP A 151 11.75 -2.03 8.63
N GLY A 152 11.26 -1.39 7.57
CA GLY A 152 9.85 -1.14 7.35
C GLY A 152 9.30 0.00 8.21
N PHE A 153 8.17 0.54 7.80
CA PHE A 153 7.54 1.64 8.53
C PHE A 153 6.01 1.60 8.49
N LEU A 154 5.40 2.12 9.56
CA LEU A 154 4.03 2.59 9.61
C LEU A 154 4.05 4.12 9.74
N ALA A 155 3.73 4.82 8.65
CA ALA A 155 3.60 6.26 8.65
C ALA A 155 2.14 6.64 8.93
N ILE A 156 1.88 7.20 10.10
CA ILE A 156 0.58 7.71 10.51
C ILE A 156 0.44 9.15 10.02
N LYS A 157 -0.72 9.47 9.46
CA LYS A 157 -1.04 10.84 9.01
C LYS A 157 -0.99 11.78 10.23
N ALA A 158 -0.10 12.78 10.16
CA ALA A 158 0.04 13.83 11.17
C ALA A 158 -1.13 14.84 11.14
#